data_AF-A0A822YGS4-F1
#
_entry.id   AF-A0A822YGS4-F1
#
_cell.length_a   1.000
_cell.length_b   1.000
_cell.length_c   1.000
_cell.angle_alpha   90.00
_cell.angle_beta   90.00
_cell.angle_gamma   90.00
#
_symmetry.space_group_name_H-M   'P 1'
#
loop_
_entity.id
_entity.type
_entity.pdbx_description
1 polymer ?
#
loop_
_entity_poly.entity_id
_entity_poly.type
_entity_poly.pdbx_seq_one_letter_code
_entity_poly.pdbx_strand_id
1 'polypeptide(L)'
;MKLTMETFFDGVFAIDLDTILSLEFADINDNHVGIDVNNLKLIESTPTTYYSSKDGINKSLHLISGDPMQVWIEYDGVEKQLNVTLAPLYYPKLEIPLLSTSLDLSSIFMDSMYMGFSSSTGAIASSHYILG
;
A
#
# COMPACT_ATOMS: atom_id res chain seq x y z
N MET A 1 3.43 7.47 -3.13
CA MET A 1 3.07 6.81 -4.42
C MET A 1 1.97 5.82 -4.12
N LYS A 2 0.89 5.78 -4.90
CA LYS A 2 -0.31 4.98 -4.63
C LYS A 2 -0.50 3.94 -5.73
N LEU A 3 -0.67 2.66 -5.37
CA LEU A 3 -1.25 1.69 -6.32
C LEU A 3 -2.76 1.84 -6.26
N THR A 4 -3.38 2.14 -7.39
CA THR A 4 -4.79 2.50 -7.49
C THR A 4 -5.51 1.55 -8.44
N MET A 5 -6.57 0.90 -7.96
CA MET A 5 -7.55 0.21 -8.79
C MET A 5 -8.78 1.11 -8.86
N GLU A 6 -9.06 1.64 -10.05
CA GLU A 6 -10.12 2.62 -10.28
C GLU A 6 -11.17 2.04 -11.22
N THR A 7 -12.44 2.27 -10.91
CA THR A 7 -13.55 2.06 -11.84
C THR A 7 -14.13 3.39 -12.26
N PHE A 8 -14.53 3.50 -13.53
CA PHE A 8 -14.99 4.76 -14.12
C PHE A 8 -16.33 5.26 -13.57
N PHE A 9 -17.02 4.52 -12.68
CA PHE A 9 -18.34 4.94 -12.24
C PHE A 9 -18.71 4.87 -10.75
N ASP A 10 -18.19 4.03 -9.84
CA ASP A 10 -18.71 4.08 -8.44
C ASP A 10 -17.77 3.56 -7.33
N GLY A 11 -16.51 3.21 -7.61
CA GLY A 11 -15.60 2.81 -6.54
C GLY A 11 -14.12 2.80 -6.87
N VAL A 12 -13.32 3.15 -5.88
CA VAL A 12 -11.85 3.14 -5.92
C VAL A 12 -11.34 2.32 -4.75
N PHE A 13 -10.43 1.40 -5.04
CA PHE A 13 -9.64 0.70 -4.03
C PHE A 13 -8.18 1.03 -4.26
N ALA A 14 -7.43 1.30 -3.19
CA ALA A 14 -6.03 1.62 -3.32
C ALA A 14 -5.20 1.20 -2.13
N ILE A 15 -3.94 0.89 -2.42
CA ILE A 15 -2.88 0.77 -1.44
C ILE A 15 -2.02 2.01 -1.56
N ASP A 16 -1.95 2.80 -0.50
CA ASP A 16 -1.17 4.03 -0.46
C ASP A 16 0.18 3.80 0.23
N LEU A 17 1.23 4.35 -0.36
CA LEU A 17 2.54 4.47 0.27
C LEU A 17 2.78 5.96 0.52
N ASP A 18 2.49 6.38 1.75
CA ASP A 18 2.47 7.78 2.13
C ASP A 18 3.76 8.17 2.87
N THR A 19 4.28 9.31 2.44
CA THR A 19 5.54 9.89 2.91
C THR A 19 5.34 11.23 3.63
N ILE A 20 4.10 11.66 3.83
CA ILE A 20 3.74 12.95 4.41
C ILE A 20 2.68 12.72 5.48
N LEU A 21 2.87 13.31 6.66
CA LEU A 21 1.85 13.26 7.71
C LEU A 21 0.73 14.27 7.43
N SER A 22 -0.46 13.77 7.14
CA SER A 22 -1.68 14.56 6.95
C SER A 22 -2.66 14.36 8.11
N LEU A 23 -2.62 15.28 9.09
CA LEU A 23 -3.49 15.20 10.27
C LEU A 23 -4.99 15.25 9.95
N GLU A 24 -5.37 15.91 8.85
CA GLU A 24 -6.76 15.97 8.36
C GLU A 24 -7.31 14.58 7.99
N PHE A 25 -6.43 13.68 7.52
CA PHE A 25 -6.79 12.31 7.12
C PHE A 25 -6.47 11.26 8.21
N ALA A 26 -6.03 11.73 9.39
CA ALA A 26 -5.68 10.91 10.55
C ALA A 26 -4.53 9.92 10.30
N ASP A 27 -3.55 10.34 9.51
CA ASP A 27 -2.34 9.56 9.27
C ASP A 27 -1.59 9.24 10.57
N ILE A 28 -1.06 8.03 10.65
CA ILE A 28 -0.37 7.54 11.85
C ILE A 28 1.07 8.07 11.97
N ASN A 29 1.72 8.39 10.85
CA ASN A 29 3.04 9.00 10.74
C ASN A 29 3.30 9.44 9.27
N ASP A 30 4.49 9.95 8.98
CA ASP A 30 4.96 10.37 7.66
C ASP A 30 5.64 9.25 6.84
N ASN A 31 5.41 7.98 7.19
CA ASN A 31 6.07 6.83 6.58
C ASN A 31 5.26 5.54 6.82
N HIS A 32 4.13 5.43 6.12
CA HIS A 32 3.18 4.34 6.32
C HIS A 32 2.63 3.77 5.01
N VAL A 33 2.11 2.55 5.11
CA VAL A 33 1.27 1.93 4.08
C VAL A 33 -0.17 1.94 4.57
N GLY A 34 -1.10 2.30 3.69
CA GLY A 34 -2.52 2.43 3.98
C GLY A 34 -3.41 1.68 2.99
N ILE A 35 -4.59 1.27 3.46
CA ILE A 35 -5.68 0.74 2.61
C ILE A 35 -6.80 1.78 2.52
N ASP A 36 -7.11 2.22 1.30
CA ASP A 36 -8.19 3.18 0.97
C ASP A 36 -9.29 2.46 0.17
N VAL A 37 -10.54 2.69 0.57
CA VAL A 37 -11.75 2.25 -0.13
C VAL A 37 -12.70 3.44 -0.25
N ASN A 38 -12.89 3.94 -1.47
CA ASN A 38 -13.80 5.01 -1.86
C ASN A 38 -13.55 6.39 -1.20
N ASN A 39 -12.57 6.52 -0.30
CA ASN A 39 -12.31 7.76 0.42
C ASN A 39 -10.89 7.81 1.00
N LEU A 40 -10.32 9.02 1.05
CA LEU A 40 -8.96 9.25 1.54
C LEU A 40 -8.72 8.84 3.01
N LYS A 41 -9.77 8.48 3.76
CA LYS A 41 -9.62 7.99 5.13
C LYS A 41 -9.34 6.49 5.09
N LEU A 42 -8.13 6.12 5.50
CA LEU A 42 -7.67 4.74 5.49
C LEU A 42 -8.52 3.85 6.42
N ILE A 43 -8.89 2.66 5.93
CA ILE A 43 -9.54 1.62 6.77
C ILE A 43 -8.51 1.04 7.75
N GLU A 44 -7.29 0.84 7.26
CA GLU A 44 -6.18 0.32 8.03
C GLU A 44 -4.88 0.94 7.53
N SER A 45 -3.94 1.17 8.44
CA SER A 45 -2.61 1.68 8.13
C SER A 45 -1.57 1.13 9.09
N THR A 46 -0.33 1.02 8.64
CA THR A 46 0.79 0.56 9.45
C THR A 46 2.10 1.24 9.04
N PRO A 47 3.03 1.51 9.97
CA PRO A 47 4.36 2.01 9.62
C PRO A 47 5.07 1.06 8.65
N THR A 48 5.86 1.60 7.73
CA THR A 48 6.52 0.76 6.72
C THR A 48 7.64 -0.08 7.35
N THR A 49 7.40 -1.38 7.47
CA THR A 49 8.37 -2.35 7.97
C THR A 49 8.35 -3.62 7.12
N TYR A 50 9.34 -4.48 7.30
CA TYR A 50 9.33 -5.83 6.76
C TYR A 50 9.88 -6.82 7.77
N TYR A 51 9.34 -8.03 7.79
CA TYR A 51 9.85 -9.08 8.67
C TYR A 51 11.15 -9.68 8.10
N SER A 52 12.25 -9.60 8.85
CA SER A 52 13.49 -10.29 8.51
C SER A 52 13.51 -11.67 9.14
N SER A 53 13.27 -12.72 8.35
CA SER A 53 13.37 -14.11 8.84
C SER A 53 14.77 -14.46 9.33
N LYS A 54 15.81 -13.78 8.80
CA LYS A 54 17.20 -13.95 9.25
C LYS A 54 17.40 -13.47 10.69
N ASP A 55 16.79 -12.35 11.04
CA ASP A 55 16.99 -11.69 12.33
C ASP A 55 15.84 -11.94 13.31
N GLY A 56 14.73 -12.53 12.84
CA GLY A 56 13.53 -12.81 13.61
C GLY A 56 12.74 -11.56 14.03
N ILE A 57 12.98 -10.41 13.39
CA ILE A 57 12.43 -9.11 13.79
C ILE A 57 11.89 -8.31 12.61
N ASN A 58 10.94 -7.41 12.88
CA ASN A 58 10.52 -6.38 11.94
C ASN A 58 11.62 -5.31 11.82
N LYS A 59 11.98 -4.99 10.59
CA LYS A 59 12.92 -3.93 10.23
C LYS A 59 12.19 -2.78 9.57
N SER A 60 12.50 -1.56 10.00
CA SER A 60 11.95 -0.36 9.39
C SER A 60 12.43 -0.19 7.95
N LEU A 61 11.52 0.25 7.10
CA LEU A 61 11.80 0.83 5.79
C LEU A 61 11.46 2.32 5.85
N HIS A 62 12.15 3.12 5.07
CA HIS A 62 11.86 4.53 4.92
C HIS A 62 11.55 4.80 3.46
N LEU A 63 10.29 5.08 3.13
CA LEU A 63 9.83 5.26 1.76
C LEU A 63 10.58 6.39 1.04
N ILE A 64 11.08 7.38 1.79
CA ILE A 64 11.86 8.51 1.27
C ILE A 64 13.38 8.23 1.16
N SER A 65 13.86 7.01 1.42
CA SER A 65 15.29 6.72 1.40
C SER A 65 15.92 6.86 0.01
N GLY A 66 15.09 6.77 -1.05
CA GLY A 66 15.55 6.71 -2.44
C GLY A 66 16.02 5.32 -2.87
N ASP A 67 16.09 4.37 -1.93
CA ASP A 67 16.37 2.98 -2.27
C ASP A 67 15.14 2.34 -2.92
N PRO A 68 15.34 1.52 -3.95
CA PRO A 68 14.23 0.83 -4.57
C PRO A 68 13.62 -0.20 -3.63
N MET A 69 12.29 -0.24 -3.62
CA MET A 69 11.48 -1.19 -2.86
C MET A 69 10.54 -1.93 -3.80
N GLN A 70 9.99 -3.03 -3.31
CA GLN A 70 9.00 -3.83 -4.05
C GLN A 70 7.81 -4.15 -3.14
N VAL A 71 6.63 -4.20 -3.76
CA VAL A 71 5.35 -4.37 -3.09
C VAL A 71 4.61 -5.53 -3.73
N TRP A 72 4.04 -6.41 -2.92
CA TRP A 72 3.08 -7.42 -3.34
C TRP A 72 1.72 -7.10 -2.75
N ILE A 73 0.70 -7.16 -3.58
CA ILE A 73 -0.70 -6.95 -3.19
C ILE A 73 -1.46 -8.16 -3.68
N GLU A 74 -2.04 -8.89 -2.73
CA GLU A 74 -2.69 -10.16 -2.97
C GLU A 74 -4.06 -10.15 -2.35
N TYR A 75 -5.06 -10.52 -3.14
CA TYR A 75 -6.44 -10.60 -2.68
C TYR A 75 -7.00 -11.99 -2.95
N ASP A 76 -7.44 -12.67 -1.90
CA ASP A 76 -8.23 -13.89 -2.00
C ASP A 76 -9.72 -13.52 -2.02
N GLY A 77 -10.35 -13.70 -3.18
CA GLY A 77 -11.77 -13.37 -3.37
C GLY A 77 -12.75 -14.34 -2.72
N VAL A 78 -12.31 -15.52 -2.28
CA VAL A 78 -13.13 -16.52 -1.56
C VAL A 78 -13.08 -16.23 -0.07
N GLU A 79 -11.87 -16.15 0.49
CA GLU A 79 -11.66 -15.87 1.92
C GLU A 79 -11.84 -14.38 2.27
N LYS A 80 -11.99 -13.52 1.26
CA LYS A 80 -12.08 -12.05 1.39
C LYS A 80 -10.89 -11.48 2.15
N GLN A 81 -9.70 -11.94 1.79
CA GLN A 81 -8.46 -11.63 2.51
C GLN A 81 -7.53 -10.80 1.63
N LEU A 82 -7.18 -9.61 2.10
CA LEU A 82 -6.19 -8.74 1.48
C LEU A 82 -4.87 -8.85 2.25
N ASN A 83 -3.79 -9.11 1.53
CA ASN A 83 -2.42 -9.10 2.05
C ASN A 83 -1.57 -8.09 1.28
N VAL A 84 -0.85 -7.25 2.01
CA VAL A 84 0.13 -6.32 1.46
C VAL A 84 1.48 -6.62 2.05
N THR A 85 2.48 -6.85 1.21
CA THR A 85 3.86 -7.11 1.62
C THR A 85 4.77 -6.07 1.01
N LEU A 86 5.66 -5.48 1.81
CA LEU A 86 6.66 -4.51 1.39
C LEU A 86 8.05 -5.02 1.78
N ALA A 87 9.03 -4.87 0.89
CA ALA A 87 10.43 -5.22 1.16
C ALA A 87 11.40 -4.37 0.31
N PRO A 88 12.70 -4.32 0.65
CA PRO A 88 13.73 -3.83 -0.27
C PRO A 88 13.68 -4.55 -1.63
N LEU A 89 14.09 -3.90 -2.70
CA LEU A 89 14.22 -4.55 -4.01
C LEU A 89 15.20 -5.74 -3.92
N TYR A 90 14.89 -6.81 -4.64
CA TYR A 90 15.66 -8.08 -4.66
C TYR A 90 15.60 -8.92 -3.38
N TYR A 91 14.82 -8.52 -2.37
CA TYR A 91 14.49 -9.43 -1.28
C TYR A 91 13.56 -10.54 -1.79
N PRO A 92 13.68 -11.79 -1.34
CA PRO A 92 12.63 -12.78 -1.60
C PRO A 92 11.32 -12.30 -0.97
N LYS A 93 10.19 -12.70 -1.57
CA LYS A 93 8.88 -12.43 -0.99
C LYS A 93 8.80 -13.04 0.41
N LEU A 94 8.34 -12.23 1.36
CA LEU A 94 8.22 -12.62 2.76
C LEU A 94 6.93 -13.41 2.98
N GLU A 95 6.98 -14.43 3.81
CA GLU A 95 5.81 -15.21 4.21
C GLU A 95 4.87 -14.40 5.14
N ILE A 96 5.43 -13.45 5.88
CA ILE A 96 4.67 -12.58 6.78
C ILE A 96 4.40 -11.26 6.05
N PRO A 97 3.13 -10.96 5.74
CA PRO A 97 2.78 -9.69 5.11
C PRO A 97 2.89 -8.53 6.11
N LEU A 98 3.03 -7.32 5.56
CA LEU A 98 3.02 -6.07 6.34
C LEU A 98 1.61 -5.75 6.85
N LEU A 99 0.59 -5.96 6.01
CA LEU A 99 -0.83 -5.85 6.37
C LEU A 99 -1.55 -7.14 5.96
N SER A 100 -2.47 -7.59 6.80
CA SER A 100 -3.35 -8.73 6.51
C SER A 100 -4.73 -8.43 7.07
N THR A 101 -5.66 -8.10 6.19
CA THR A 101 -6.99 -7.57 6.53
C THR A 101 -8.09 -8.36 5.87
N SER A 102 -9.08 -8.80 6.65
CA SER A 102 -10.33 -9.33 6.10
C SER A 102 -11.15 -8.18 5.53
N LEU A 103 -11.30 -8.14 4.21
CA LEU A 103 -11.92 -7.06 3.48
C LEU A 103 -12.75 -7.61 2.31
N ASP A 104 -14.06 -7.41 2.36
CA ASP A 104 -14.93 -7.79 1.24
C ASP A 104 -14.95 -6.69 0.17
N LEU A 105 -14.23 -6.93 -0.92
CA LEU A 105 -14.16 -6.03 -2.07
C LEU A 105 -15.22 -6.35 -3.13
N SER A 106 -16.15 -7.29 -2.88
CA SER A 106 -17.14 -7.70 -3.87
C SER A 106 -18.08 -6.58 -4.32
N SER A 107 -18.35 -5.60 -3.47
CA SER A 107 -19.15 -4.42 -3.82
C SER A 107 -18.39 -3.38 -4.64
N ILE A 108 -17.05 -3.47 -4.68
CA ILE A 108 -16.17 -2.56 -5.41
C ILE A 108 -15.74 -3.19 -6.74
N PHE A 109 -15.46 -4.49 -6.72
CA PHE A 109 -14.98 -5.22 -7.88
C PHE A 109 -16.10 -5.48 -8.86
N MET A 110 -16.13 -4.68 -9.91
CA MET A 110 -17.02 -4.86 -11.05
C MET A 110 -16.46 -5.90 -12.03
N ASP A 111 -17.30 -6.37 -12.95
CA ASP A 111 -16.91 -7.29 -14.05
C ASP A 111 -15.75 -6.75 -14.91
N SER A 112 -15.57 -5.43 -14.95
CA SER A 112 -14.48 -4.76 -15.64
C SER A 112 -14.01 -3.56 -14.84
N MET A 113 -12.68 -3.47 -14.65
CA MET A 113 -12.03 -2.40 -13.89
C MET A 113 -10.71 -2.00 -14.54
N TYR A 114 -10.21 -0.82 -14.19
CA TYR A 114 -8.88 -0.38 -14.55
C TYR A 114 -7.95 -0.50 -13.34
N MET A 115 -6.70 -0.85 -13.61
CA MET A 115 -5.64 -0.85 -12.59
C MET A 115 -4.52 0.05 -13.07
N GLY A 116 -3.94 0.79 -12.15
CA GLY A 116 -2.86 1.72 -12.46
C GLY A 116 -2.10 2.14 -11.23
N PHE A 117 -1.16 3.04 -11.47
CA PHE A 117 -0.38 3.69 -10.44
C PHE A 117 -0.67 5.18 -10.51
N SER A 118 -0.80 5.80 -9.34
CA SER A 118 -0.95 7.23 -9.20
C SER A 118 0.09 7.76 -8.22
N SER A 119 0.47 9.02 -8.36
CA SER A 119 1.35 9.67 -7.40
C SER A 119 1.13 11.17 -7.43
N SER A 120 1.34 11.81 -6.30
CA SER A 120 1.24 13.25 -6.14
C SER A 120 2.40 13.76 -5.29
N THR A 121 2.74 15.02 -5.49
CA THR A 121 3.67 15.76 -4.63
C THR A 121 2.88 16.76 -3.80
N GLY A 122 3.25 16.92 -2.53
CA GLY A 122 2.66 17.92 -1.64
C GLY A 122 3.54 19.16 -1.50
N ALA A 123 3.64 19.67 -0.27
CA ALA A 123 4.52 20.80 0.06
C ALA A 123 6.02 20.51 -0.17
N ILE A 124 6.40 19.23 -0.21
CA ILE A 124 7.76 18.78 -0.49
C ILE A 124 7.78 18.18 -1.90
N ALA A 125 8.70 18.67 -2.74
CA ALA A 125 8.90 18.13 -4.07
C ALA A 125 9.48 16.71 -3.99
N SER A 126 8.89 15.77 -4.70
CA SER A 126 9.36 14.38 -4.80
C SER A 126 9.22 13.86 -6.23
N SER A 127 9.88 12.74 -6.50
CA SER A 127 9.75 12.01 -7.76
C SER A 127 9.40 10.57 -7.46
N HIS A 128 8.52 9.98 -8.26
CA HIS A 128 8.02 8.62 -8.06
C HIS A 128 8.33 7.81 -9.31
N TYR A 129 9.03 6.69 -9.13
CA TYR A 129 9.51 5.84 -10.22
C TYR A 129 8.99 4.41 -10.06
N ILE A 130 8.60 3.81 -11.17
CA ILE A 130 8.20 2.40 -11.26
C ILE A 130 9.29 1.69 -12.05
N LEU A 131 9.89 0.66 -11.48
CA LEU A 131 11.12 0.05 -12.02
C LEU A 131 10.89 -1.19 -12.92
N GLY A 132 9.64 -1.62 -13.11
CA GLY A 132 9.26 -2.70 -14.04
C GLY A 132 9.24 -4.09 -13.42
#